data_AF-A0A1B1ZND5-F1
#
_entry.id   AF-A0A1B1ZND5-F1
#
_cell.length_a   1.000
_cell.length_b   1.000
_cell.length_c   1.000
_cell.angle_alpha   90.00
_cell.angle_beta   90.00
_cell.angle_gamma   90.00
#
_symmetry.space_group_name_H-M   'P 1'
#
loop_
_entity.id
_entity.type
_entity.pdbx_description
1 polymer ?
#
loop_
_entity_poly.entity_id
_entity_poly.type
_entity_poly.pdbx_seq_one_letter_code
_entity_poly.pdbx_strand_id
1 'polypeptide(L)'
;MTGPGAGVAPVRGALAGLAGTALGVGAGQLAALAVAPDAGPVGAVAEQVVALTPPALAELATVGAGLGSRYTVVAGVLVVLAAVAAGSGALSRRTDRPGVVGIALLGVLGTVAAATAAGAGQLDILPAAGALLVAVTAFRRLHRLAARIPAAGADGTLPDGRPLRASLTRRRFLRAGALAGAGGLVLGAGSAAVAPLLPSGRIGPARDALTARLQALAAAGRITPAAPLPPGATVPGGAAFVTPVADFYRIDTALRVPAVDPASWGLRVHGMVGRELTLTLEDLLARPLVQRWLTMACVSNEVGGGLVSTTRFTGVELAPLLAEAVPDPAADQVLSTSVDGWTAGSPADLLRDPARGALLAVAMDGVALPPEHGFPVRIVVPGLYGYVSATKWVTGIEFTTFAARSDYWRVRGWDPPGPMETASRIDTPAAFAGVPAGRVVVTGTAWAVPRGISRVEVTAGDDRWVDAELADVPAGGVTWRMWRAELDLPPGGYTVTCRATDSDGVVQTAERRSPLPGAATGLPSRTVTVV
;
A
#
# COMPACT_ATOMS: atom_id res chain seq x y z
N MET A 1 4.68 45.26 -44.96
CA MET A 1 3.62 45.50 -43.96
C MET A 1 3.07 44.16 -43.47
N THR A 2 3.65 43.63 -42.40
CA THR A 2 3.10 42.47 -41.68
C THR A 2 1.92 42.96 -40.85
N GLY A 3 0.69 42.64 -41.25
CA GLY A 3 -0.50 42.91 -40.43
C GLY A 3 -0.37 42.26 -39.04
N PRO A 4 -1.09 42.75 -38.02
CA PRO A 4 -0.99 42.25 -36.65
C PRO A 4 -1.22 40.73 -36.65
N GLY A 5 -0.20 39.99 -36.22
CA GLY A 5 -0.21 38.52 -36.26
C GLY A 5 -1.46 37.99 -35.57
N ALA A 6 -2.31 37.30 -36.34
CA ALA A 6 -3.49 36.64 -35.79
C ALA A 6 -3.03 35.69 -34.67
N GLY A 7 -3.49 35.96 -33.45
CA GLY A 7 -3.12 35.17 -32.28
C GLY A 7 -3.52 33.70 -32.43
N VAL A 8 -2.88 32.83 -31.64
CA VAL A 8 -3.26 31.43 -31.52
C VAL A 8 -4.68 31.35 -30.94
N ALA A 9 -5.58 30.68 -31.66
CA ALA A 9 -6.93 30.42 -31.16
C ALA A 9 -6.88 29.62 -29.84
N PRO A 10 -7.71 29.95 -28.83
CA PRO A 10 -7.63 29.33 -27.49
C PRO A 10 -7.64 27.80 -27.53
N VAL A 11 -8.48 27.20 -28.38
CA VAL A 11 -8.55 25.73 -28.55
C VAL A 11 -7.23 25.14 -29.03
N ARG A 12 -6.54 25.80 -29.97
CA ARG A 12 -5.24 25.32 -30.48
C ARG A 12 -4.15 25.43 -29.40
N GLY A 13 -4.19 26.51 -28.62
CA GLY A 13 -3.33 26.68 -27.46
C GLY A 13 -3.56 25.59 -26.42
N ALA A 14 -4.82 25.29 -26.09
CA ALA A 14 -5.21 24.23 -25.16
C ALA A 14 -4.73 22.86 -25.63
N LEU A 15 -4.93 22.51 -26.91
CA LEU A 15 -4.44 21.26 -27.50
C LEU A 15 -2.91 21.15 -27.45
N ALA A 16 -2.19 22.25 -27.70
CA ALA A 16 -0.74 22.29 -27.56
C ALA A 16 -0.29 22.06 -26.11
N GLY A 17 -0.99 22.67 -25.14
CA GLY A 17 -0.74 22.50 -23.71
C GLY A 17 -0.96 21.05 -23.25
N LEU A 18 -2.10 20.48 -23.62
CA LEU A 18 -2.45 19.08 -23.33
C LEU A 18 -1.43 18.10 -23.93
N ALA A 19 -1.15 18.21 -25.23
CA ALA A 19 -0.24 17.29 -25.91
C ALA A 19 1.21 17.42 -25.41
N GLY A 20 1.68 18.64 -25.15
CA GLY A 20 3.00 18.88 -24.58
C GLY A 20 3.15 18.29 -23.17
N THR A 21 2.16 18.52 -22.31
CA THR A 21 2.15 18.00 -20.94
C THR A 21 2.04 16.48 -20.91
N ALA A 22 1.17 15.89 -21.73
CA ALA A 22 1.05 14.44 -21.86
C ALA A 22 2.38 13.80 -22.30
N LEU A 23 3.06 14.38 -23.29
CA LEU A 23 4.38 13.90 -23.72
C LEU A 23 5.43 14.01 -22.62
N GLY A 24 5.45 15.14 -21.89
CA GLY A 24 6.36 15.33 -20.76
C GLY A 24 6.13 14.32 -19.65
N VAL A 25 4.88 14.13 -19.22
CA VAL A 25 4.51 13.12 -18.22
C VAL A 25 4.91 11.72 -18.68
N GLY A 26 4.60 11.35 -19.92
CA GLY A 26 4.99 10.04 -20.47
C GLY A 26 6.51 9.83 -20.50
N ALA A 27 7.26 10.84 -20.94
CA ALA A 27 8.73 10.78 -20.95
C ALA A 27 9.31 10.70 -19.53
N GLY A 28 8.73 11.40 -18.57
CA GLY A 28 9.10 11.30 -17.15
C GLY A 28 8.83 9.92 -16.58
N GLN A 29 7.67 9.32 -16.87
CA GLN A 29 7.36 7.96 -16.45
C GLN A 29 8.35 6.93 -17.04
N LEU A 30 8.70 7.09 -18.32
CA LEU A 30 9.71 6.24 -18.96
C LEU A 30 11.09 6.41 -18.30
N ALA A 31 11.50 7.66 -18.02
CA ALA A 31 12.76 7.95 -17.35
C ALA A 31 12.79 7.37 -15.94
N ALA A 32 11.65 7.33 -15.23
CA ALA A 32 11.55 6.72 -13.91
C ALA A 32 11.94 5.23 -13.96
N LEU A 33 11.55 4.46 -14.98
CA LEU A 33 11.94 3.04 -15.11
C LEU A 33 13.46 2.81 -15.04
N ALA A 34 14.26 3.77 -15.51
CA ALA A 34 15.72 3.66 -15.51
C ALA A 34 16.37 4.09 -14.20
N VAL A 35 15.70 4.93 -13.40
CA VAL A 35 16.26 5.52 -12.17
C VAL A 35 15.69 4.84 -10.92
N ALA A 36 14.36 4.83 -10.84
CA ALA A 36 13.56 4.22 -9.80
C ALA A 36 12.15 4.04 -10.39
N PRO A 37 11.72 2.80 -10.73
CA PRO A 37 10.42 2.54 -11.38
C PRO A 37 9.22 3.17 -10.66
N ASP A 38 9.39 3.35 -9.37
CA ASP A 38 8.46 3.93 -8.41
C ASP A 38 8.48 5.48 -8.35
N ALA A 39 9.54 6.14 -8.84
CA ALA A 39 9.72 7.60 -8.83
C ALA A 39 9.03 8.35 -9.99
N GLY A 40 7.93 7.81 -10.50
CA GLY A 40 7.14 8.46 -11.53
C GLY A 40 6.65 9.84 -11.08
N PRO A 41 6.74 10.89 -11.93
CA PRO A 41 6.40 12.26 -11.52
C PRO A 41 4.95 12.43 -11.08
N VAL A 42 4.03 11.61 -11.61
CA VAL A 42 2.61 11.64 -11.21
C VAL A 42 2.42 11.04 -9.82
N GLY A 43 3.16 9.98 -9.48
CA GLY A 43 3.10 9.34 -8.17
C GLY A 43 3.61 10.26 -7.07
N ALA A 44 4.74 10.93 -7.29
CA ALA A 44 5.30 11.89 -6.35
C ALA A 44 4.33 13.05 -6.02
N VAL A 45 3.64 13.59 -7.03
CA VAL A 45 2.61 14.62 -6.82
C VAL A 45 1.41 14.05 -6.08
N ALA A 46 0.96 12.85 -6.44
CA ALA A 46 -0.16 12.19 -5.77
C ALA A 46 0.11 11.95 -4.28
N GLU A 47 1.33 11.57 -3.90
CA GLU A 47 1.71 11.39 -2.50
C GLU A 47 1.64 12.69 -1.71
N GLN A 48 2.15 13.79 -2.27
CA GLN A 48 2.07 15.10 -1.65
C GLN A 48 0.62 15.58 -1.51
N VAL A 49 -0.24 15.31 -2.51
CA VAL A 49 -1.67 15.59 -2.41
C VAL A 49 -2.29 14.82 -1.24
N VAL A 50 -2.01 13.53 -1.11
CA VAL A 50 -2.51 12.71 0.01
C VAL A 50 -1.98 13.22 1.35
N ALA A 51 -0.70 13.55 1.44
CA ALA A 51 -0.06 14.04 2.66
C ALA A 51 -0.65 15.38 3.13
N LEU A 52 -0.98 16.28 2.20
CA LEU A 52 -1.51 17.61 2.49
C LEU A 52 -3.03 17.65 2.61
N THR A 53 -3.74 16.57 2.25
CA THR A 53 -5.21 16.54 2.30
C THR A 53 -5.69 16.50 3.76
N PRO A 54 -6.49 17.49 4.21
CA PRO A 54 -7.08 17.48 5.54
C PRO A 54 -7.97 16.24 5.78
N PRO A 55 -8.00 15.68 7.00
CA PRO A 55 -8.77 14.47 7.30
C PRO A 55 -10.25 14.53 6.90
N ALA A 56 -10.92 15.67 7.14
CA ALA A 56 -12.32 15.88 6.78
C ALA A 56 -12.60 15.77 5.27
N LEU A 57 -11.62 16.16 4.43
CA LEU A 57 -11.74 16.01 2.97
C LEU A 57 -11.41 14.59 2.52
N ALA A 58 -10.51 13.90 3.22
CA ALA A 58 -10.21 12.49 2.96
C ALA A 58 -11.41 11.58 3.27
N GLU A 59 -12.15 11.84 4.35
CA GLU A 59 -13.36 11.09 4.72
C GLU A 59 -14.51 11.27 3.72
N LEU A 60 -14.71 12.49 3.19
CA LEU A 60 -15.69 12.73 2.12
C LEU A 60 -15.34 11.96 0.84
N ALA A 61 -14.04 11.83 0.53
CA ALA A 61 -13.57 11.09 -0.63
C ALA A 61 -13.72 9.56 -0.45
N THR A 62 -13.55 9.04 0.77
CA THR A 62 -13.69 7.60 1.06
C THR A 62 -15.15 7.17 1.19
N VAL A 63 -16.01 7.95 1.87
CA VAL A 63 -17.40 7.56 2.20
C VAL A 63 -18.39 7.84 1.07
N GLY A 64 -18.18 8.87 0.24
CA GLY A 64 -19.20 9.34 -0.71
C GLY A 64 -19.14 8.77 -2.13
N ALA A 65 -17.98 8.31 -2.60
CA ALA A 65 -17.80 8.10 -4.05
C ALA A 65 -16.79 6.99 -4.46
N GLY A 66 -16.30 6.17 -3.52
CA GLY A 66 -15.26 5.17 -3.82
C GLY A 66 -13.94 5.82 -4.28
N LEU A 67 -13.73 7.10 -3.96
CA LEU A 67 -12.61 7.91 -4.43
C LEU A 67 -11.32 7.72 -3.60
N GLY A 68 -11.35 6.83 -2.60
CA GLY A 68 -10.20 6.55 -1.72
C GLY A 68 -9.13 5.62 -2.32
N SER A 69 -9.32 5.10 -3.54
CA SER A 69 -8.33 4.20 -4.15
C SER A 69 -7.12 4.97 -4.68
N ARG A 70 -5.93 4.33 -4.68
CA ARG A 70 -4.71 4.86 -5.31
C ARG A 70 -4.94 5.37 -6.74
N TYR A 71 -5.79 4.67 -7.49
CA TYR A 71 -6.09 4.98 -8.88
C TYR A 71 -6.91 6.26 -9.00
N THR A 72 -7.80 6.50 -8.05
CA THR A 72 -8.60 7.71 -8.02
C THR A 72 -7.75 8.94 -7.74
N VAL A 73 -6.85 8.87 -6.77
CA VAL A 73 -5.93 9.98 -6.47
C VAL A 73 -5.08 10.31 -7.71
N VAL A 74 -4.50 9.29 -8.34
CA VAL A 74 -3.71 9.46 -9.57
C VAL A 74 -4.56 10.04 -10.71
N ALA A 75 -5.79 9.56 -10.91
CA ALA A 75 -6.70 10.09 -11.91
C ALA A 75 -7.05 11.56 -11.63
N GLY A 76 -7.31 11.93 -10.37
CA GLY A 76 -7.56 13.30 -9.95
C GLY A 76 -6.37 14.22 -10.28
N VAL A 77 -5.15 13.80 -9.96
CA VAL A 77 -3.92 14.54 -10.32
C VAL A 77 -3.82 14.72 -11.83
N LEU A 78 -4.05 13.68 -12.63
CA LEU A 78 -4.00 13.76 -14.09
C LEU A 78 -5.05 14.72 -14.66
N VAL A 79 -6.26 14.75 -14.11
CA VAL A 79 -7.31 15.70 -14.51
C VAL A 79 -6.91 17.14 -14.20
N VAL A 80 -6.37 17.40 -13.00
CA VAL A 80 -5.88 18.74 -12.62
C VAL A 80 -4.73 19.18 -13.53
N LEU A 81 -3.75 18.30 -13.79
CA LEU A 81 -2.66 18.58 -14.72
C LEU A 81 -3.18 18.90 -16.13
N ALA A 82 -4.15 18.14 -16.63
CA ALA A 82 -4.77 18.38 -17.94
C ALA A 82 -5.52 19.72 -17.98
N ALA A 83 -6.28 20.06 -16.93
CA ALA A 83 -7.03 21.30 -16.84
C ALA A 83 -6.11 22.52 -16.82
N VAL A 84 -5.07 22.50 -15.98
CA VAL A 84 -4.08 23.58 -15.89
C VAL A 84 -3.29 23.71 -17.19
N ALA A 85 -2.89 22.60 -17.81
CA ALA A 85 -2.20 22.61 -19.10
C ALA A 85 -3.08 23.18 -20.23
N ALA A 86 -4.34 22.76 -20.31
CA ALA A 86 -5.31 23.27 -21.28
C ALA A 86 -5.58 24.77 -21.07
N GLY A 87 -5.78 25.21 -19.83
CA GLY A 87 -6.01 26.60 -19.47
C GLY A 87 -4.80 27.49 -19.80
N SER A 88 -3.61 27.08 -19.38
CA SER A 88 -2.35 27.81 -19.65
C SER A 88 -2.06 27.89 -21.15
N GLY A 89 -2.35 26.81 -21.89
CA GLY A 89 -2.31 26.79 -23.34
C GLY A 89 -3.32 27.76 -23.97
N ALA A 90 -4.57 27.76 -23.52
CA ALA A 90 -5.63 28.65 -24.02
C ALA A 90 -5.36 30.14 -23.78
N LEU A 91 -4.66 30.46 -22.69
CA LEU A 91 -4.20 31.82 -22.36
C LEU A 91 -3.03 32.28 -23.26
N SER A 92 -2.33 31.36 -23.92
CA SER A 92 -1.17 31.65 -24.80
C SER A 92 -1.57 32.18 -26.18
N ARG A 93 -2.41 33.21 -26.21
CA ARG A 93 -3.01 33.74 -27.46
C ARG A 93 -2.01 34.51 -28.31
N ARG A 94 -1.19 35.35 -27.70
CA ARG A 94 -0.25 36.24 -28.43
C ARG A 94 1.21 35.80 -28.32
N THR A 95 1.56 35.19 -27.19
CA THR A 95 2.89 34.65 -26.92
C THR A 95 2.76 33.28 -26.27
N ASP A 96 3.83 32.51 -26.27
CA ASP A 96 3.93 31.21 -25.58
C ASP A 96 4.14 31.35 -24.06
N ARG A 97 4.38 32.57 -23.56
CA ARG A 97 4.76 32.81 -22.15
C ARG A 97 3.74 32.28 -21.13
N PRO A 98 2.41 32.51 -21.23
CA PRO A 98 1.47 32.02 -20.24
C PRO A 98 1.48 30.49 -20.12
N GLY A 99 1.56 29.79 -21.26
CA GLY A 99 1.60 28.34 -21.32
C GLY A 99 2.92 27.78 -20.80
N VAL A 100 4.04 28.41 -21.15
CA VAL A 100 5.36 28.06 -20.60
C VAL A 100 5.37 28.24 -19.09
N VAL A 101 4.87 29.35 -18.56
CA VAL A 101 4.85 29.60 -17.11
C VAL A 101 3.97 28.58 -16.40
N GLY A 102 2.75 28.35 -16.88
CA GLY A 102 1.84 27.38 -16.26
C GLY A 102 2.39 25.96 -16.25
N ILE A 103 2.92 25.48 -17.39
CA ILE A 103 3.54 24.14 -17.49
C ILE A 103 4.82 24.08 -16.66
N ALA A 104 5.62 25.16 -16.63
CA ALA A 104 6.85 25.19 -15.84
C ALA A 104 6.56 25.13 -14.35
N LEU A 105 5.55 25.87 -13.85
CA LEU A 105 5.12 25.82 -12.47
C LEU A 105 4.69 24.40 -12.07
N LEU A 106 3.88 23.73 -12.90
CA LEU A 106 3.50 22.33 -12.66
C LEU A 106 4.72 21.40 -12.59
N GLY A 107 5.65 21.52 -13.53
CA GLY A 107 6.84 20.67 -13.54
C GLY A 107 7.81 20.96 -12.38
N VAL A 108 7.92 22.21 -11.95
CA VAL A 108 8.68 22.58 -10.74
C VAL A 108 8.02 21.99 -9.50
N LEU A 109 6.71 22.13 -9.34
CA LEU A 109 5.97 21.51 -8.24
C LEU A 109 6.16 19.98 -8.22
N GLY A 110 6.09 19.32 -9.37
CA GLY A 110 6.37 17.89 -9.48
C GLY A 110 7.82 17.51 -9.14
N THR A 111 8.78 18.36 -9.51
CA THR A 111 10.20 18.14 -9.16
C THR A 111 10.45 18.32 -7.67
N VAL A 112 9.84 19.33 -7.04
CA VAL A 112 9.89 19.54 -5.59
C VAL A 112 9.20 18.38 -4.87
N ALA A 113 8.04 17.92 -5.35
CA ALA A 113 7.35 16.76 -4.79
C ALA A 113 8.23 15.50 -4.84
N ALA A 114 8.93 15.27 -5.95
CA ALA A 114 9.87 14.14 -6.07
C ALA A 114 11.08 14.28 -5.13
N ALA A 115 11.62 15.49 -4.97
CA ALA A 115 12.76 15.75 -4.10
C ALA A 115 12.44 15.63 -2.60
N THR A 116 11.18 15.90 -2.24
CA THR A 116 10.70 15.88 -0.85
C THR A 116 9.92 14.61 -0.50
N ALA A 117 9.76 13.71 -1.46
CA ALA A 117 9.11 12.43 -1.23
C ALA A 117 9.93 11.59 -0.22
N ALA A 118 9.22 10.81 0.58
CA ALA A 118 9.84 9.93 1.54
C ALA A 118 10.77 8.91 0.85
N GLY A 119 11.98 8.74 1.39
CA GLY A 119 13.01 7.89 0.80
C GLY A 119 13.54 8.38 -0.55
N ALA A 120 13.34 9.66 -0.90
CA ALA A 120 13.84 10.21 -2.16
C ALA A 120 15.37 10.16 -2.25
N GLY A 121 15.87 9.53 -3.31
CA GLY A 121 17.28 9.58 -3.66
C GLY A 121 17.64 10.84 -4.45
N GLN A 122 18.93 11.17 -4.52
CA GLN A 122 19.44 12.33 -5.29
C GLN A 122 19.05 12.30 -6.79
N LEU A 123 18.80 11.12 -7.35
CA LEU A 123 18.44 10.94 -8.75
C LEU A 123 16.92 11.00 -9.01
N ASP A 124 16.09 10.98 -7.96
CA ASP A 124 14.62 10.90 -8.08
C ASP A 124 14.01 12.18 -8.67
N ILE A 125 14.78 13.26 -8.67
CA ILE A 125 14.40 14.52 -9.33
C ILE A 125 14.51 14.42 -10.86
N LEU A 126 15.33 13.52 -11.40
CA LEU A 126 15.64 13.46 -12.83
C LEU A 126 14.41 13.15 -13.70
N PRO A 127 13.54 12.18 -13.36
CA PRO A 127 12.31 11.93 -14.11
C PRO A 127 11.38 13.15 -14.17
N ALA A 128 11.19 13.84 -13.04
CA ALA A 128 10.32 15.02 -12.96
C ALA A 128 10.91 16.24 -13.68
N ALA A 129 12.22 16.49 -13.51
CA ALA A 129 12.93 17.55 -14.21
C ALA A 129 12.98 17.31 -15.73
N GLY A 130 13.19 16.05 -16.15
CA GLY A 130 13.12 15.63 -17.54
C GLY A 130 11.72 15.82 -18.14
N ALA A 131 10.68 15.41 -17.41
CA ALA A 131 9.29 15.62 -17.80
C ALA A 131 8.97 17.10 -18.05
N LEU A 132 9.41 17.97 -17.13
CA LEU A 132 9.29 19.41 -17.26
C LEU A 132 9.95 19.94 -18.55
N LEU A 133 11.20 19.53 -18.80
CA LEU A 133 11.95 19.97 -19.96
C LEU A 133 11.29 19.51 -21.27
N VAL A 134 10.85 18.25 -21.33
CA VAL A 134 10.10 17.71 -22.49
C VAL A 134 8.77 18.43 -22.67
N ALA A 135 8.00 18.67 -21.59
CA ALA A 135 6.71 19.34 -21.68
C ALA A 135 6.82 20.77 -22.21
N VAL A 136 7.76 21.56 -21.67
CA VAL A 136 7.98 22.95 -22.09
C VAL A 136 8.48 23.02 -23.52
N THR A 137 9.43 22.16 -23.92
CA THR A 137 9.96 22.15 -25.28
C THR A 137 8.91 21.70 -26.30
N ALA A 138 8.15 20.65 -26.02
CA ALA A 138 7.05 20.19 -26.85
C ALA A 138 5.96 21.26 -27.00
N PHE A 139 5.55 21.90 -25.89
CA PHE A 139 4.58 22.99 -25.91
C PHE A 139 5.05 24.15 -26.79
N ARG A 140 6.29 24.64 -26.61
CA ARG A 140 6.83 25.73 -27.44
C ARG A 140 6.85 25.38 -28.92
N ARG A 141 7.20 24.15 -29.28
CA ARG A 141 7.20 23.68 -30.68
C ARG A 141 5.77 23.63 -31.25
N LEU A 142 4.82 23.07 -30.51
CA LEU A 142 3.41 22.98 -30.91
C LEU A 142 2.75 24.36 -31.01
N HIS A 143 3.04 25.26 -30.06
CA HIS A 143 2.56 26.63 -30.06
C HIS A 143 3.09 27.40 -31.27
N ARG A 144 4.38 27.29 -31.59
CA ARG A 144 4.96 27.89 -32.81
C ARG A 144 4.33 27.35 -34.09
N LEU A 145 3.99 26.06 -34.13
CA LEU A 145 3.24 25.49 -35.27
C LEU A 145 1.81 26.02 -35.33
N ALA A 146 1.13 26.15 -34.19
CA ALA A 146 -0.22 26.69 -34.09
C ALA A 146 -0.29 28.16 -34.52
N ALA A 147 0.72 28.97 -34.18
CA ALA A 147 0.83 30.37 -34.55
C ALA A 147 1.07 30.58 -36.05
N ARG A 148 1.60 29.58 -36.76
CA ARG A 148 1.79 29.62 -38.22
C ARG A 148 0.54 29.23 -39.02
N ILE A 149 -0.54 28.81 -38.35
CA ILE A 149 -1.78 28.44 -39.03
C ILE A 149 -2.51 29.73 -39.42
N PRO A 150 -2.79 29.97 -40.72
CA PRO A 150 -3.49 31.17 -41.15
C PRO A 150 -4.85 31.34 -40.45
N ALA A 151 -5.28 32.58 -40.27
CA ALA A 151 -6.65 32.88 -39.93
C ALA A 151 -7.56 32.48 -41.11
N ALA A 152 -8.63 31.77 -40.83
CA ALA A 152 -9.67 31.50 -41.82
C ALA A 152 -10.73 32.60 -41.76
N GLY A 153 -11.38 32.87 -42.89
CA GLY A 153 -12.59 33.70 -42.95
C GLY A 153 -13.74 33.06 -42.16
N ALA A 154 -14.84 33.81 -41.99
CA ALA A 154 -16.04 33.34 -41.29
C ALA A 154 -16.68 32.10 -41.95
N ASP A 155 -16.44 31.92 -43.25
CA ASP A 155 -16.80 30.79 -44.10
C ASP A 155 -15.83 29.60 -44.00
N GLY A 156 -14.77 29.70 -43.18
CA GLY A 156 -13.81 28.62 -42.97
C GLY A 156 -12.80 28.42 -44.09
N THR A 157 -12.69 29.39 -45.01
CA THR A 157 -11.72 29.37 -46.12
C THR A 157 -10.45 30.16 -45.78
N LEU A 158 -9.36 29.77 -46.42
CA LEU A 158 -8.08 30.47 -46.41
C LEU A 158 -8.13 31.67 -47.38
N PRO A 159 -7.20 32.63 -47.28
CA PRO A 159 -7.12 33.75 -48.22
C PRO A 159 -7.00 33.37 -49.71
N ASP A 160 -6.61 32.13 -50.00
CA ASP A 160 -6.50 31.55 -51.35
C ASP A 160 -7.75 30.76 -51.80
N GLY A 161 -8.87 30.88 -51.07
CA GLY A 161 -10.16 30.23 -51.37
C GLY A 161 -10.23 28.75 -51.00
N ARG A 162 -9.12 28.13 -50.55
CA ARG A 162 -9.13 26.72 -50.12
C ARG A 162 -9.72 26.57 -48.73
N PRO A 163 -10.39 25.46 -48.40
CA PRO A 163 -10.92 25.27 -47.05
C PRO A 163 -9.77 25.08 -46.05
N LEU A 164 -9.90 25.59 -44.82
CA LEU A 164 -8.86 25.53 -43.77
C LEU A 164 -8.34 24.09 -43.51
N ARG A 165 -9.18 23.07 -43.72
CA ARG A 165 -8.82 21.63 -43.65
C ARG A 165 -7.73 21.21 -44.64
N ALA A 166 -7.56 21.94 -45.74
CA ALA A 166 -6.51 21.73 -46.73
C ALA A 166 -5.16 22.34 -46.33
N SER A 167 -5.10 23.14 -45.25
CA SER A 167 -3.86 23.75 -44.76
C SER A 167 -2.84 22.70 -44.34
N LEU A 168 -1.68 22.69 -45.00
CA LEU A 168 -0.54 21.84 -44.63
C LEU A 168 -0.04 22.15 -43.22
N THR A 169 -0.05 23.42 -42.80
CA THR A 169 0.36 23.83 -41.46
C THR A 169 -0.61 23.32 -40.39
N ARG A 170 -1.92 23.37 -40.65
CA ARG A 170 -2.93 22.75 -39.75
C ARG A 170 -2.72 21.25 -39.65
N ARG A 171 -2.49 20.55 -40.78
CA ARG A 171 -2.22 19.11 -40.80
C ARG A 171 -0.94 18.77 -40.03
N ARG A 172 0.14 19.54 -40.22
CA ARG A 172 1.41 19.37 -39.47
C ARG A 172 1.20 19.57 -37.98
N PHE A 173 0.46 20.61 -37.56
CA PHE A 173 0.13 20.85 -36.16
C PHE A 173 -0.68 19.70 -35.55
N LEU A 174 -1.76 19.27 -36.20
CA LEU A 174 -2.61 18.19 -35.70
C LEU A 174 -1.86 16.86 -35.62
N ARG A 175 -1.03 16.53 -36.62
CA ARG A 175 -0.18 15.34 -36.58
C ARG A 175 0.86 15.42 -35.47
N ALA A 176 1.55 16.55 -35.32
CA ALA A 176 2.53 16.73 -34.26
C ALA A 176 1.89 16.67 -32.87
N GLY A 177 0.72 17.30 -32.69
CA GLY A 177 -0.04 17.25 -31.45
C GLY A 177 -0.57 15.85 -31.13
N ALA A 178 -1.12 15.14 -32.12
CA ALA A 178 -1.57 13.76 -31.95
C ALA A 178 -0.42 12.81 -31.62
N LEU A 179 0.72 12.93 -32.30
CA LEU A 179 1.93 12.14 -32.01
C LEU A 179 2.47 12.42 -30.61
N ALA A 180 2.52 13.69 -30.19
CA ALA A 180 2.96 14.05 -28.84
C ALA A 180 1.99 13.52 -27.77
N GLY A 181 0.68 13.72 -27.95
CA GLY A 181 -0.33 13.24 -27.01
C GLY A 181 -0.37 11.70 -26.92
N ALA A 182 -0.46 11.01 -28.06
CA ALA A 182 -0.48 9.55 -28.10
C ALA A 182 0.86 8.96 -27.61
N GLY A 183 1.99 9.53 -28.01
CA GLY A 183 3.31 9.13 -27.51
C GLY A 183 3.40 9.26 -26.00
N GLY A 184 2.95 10.37 -25.43
CA GLY A 184 2.88 10.56 -23.98
C GLY A 184 2.03 9.50 -23.27
N LEU A 185 0.84 9.22 -23.79
CA LEU A 185 -0.06 8.20 -23.23
C LEU A 185 0.52 6.79 -23.32
N VAL A 186 1.11 6.42 -24.46
CA VAL A 186 1.75 5.11 -24.66
C VAL A 186 2.95 4.94 -23.73
N LEU A 187 3.81 5.96 -23.63
CA LEU A 187 4.95 5.93 -22.71
C LEU A 187 4.49 5.82 -21.26
N GLY A 188 3.48 6.59 -20.85
CA GLY A 188 2.93 6.53 -19.50
C GLY A 188 2.30 5.17 -19.16
N ALA A 189 1.39 4.69 -20.00
CA ALA A 189 0.70 3.42 -19.80
C ALA A 189 1.66 2.22 -19.90
N GLY A 190 2.57 2.24 -20.87
CA GLY A 190 3.61 1.22 -21.03
C GLY A 190 4.53 1.16 -19.82
N SER A 191 4.95 2.31 -19.28
CA SER A 191 5.77 2.35 -18.07
C SER A 191 5.02 1.82 -16.85
N ALA A 192 3.73 2.17 -16.70
CA ALA A 192 2.91 1.64 -15.60
C ALA A 192 2.72 0.11 -15.67
N ALA A 193 2.69 -0.48 -16.87
CA ALA A 193 2.61 -1.93 -17.05
C ALA A 193 3.95 -2.64 -16.80
N VAL A 194 5.08 -1.98 -17.09
CA VAL A 194 6.43 -2.55 -16.95
C VAL A 194 7.01 -2.35 -15.54
N ALA A 195 6.70 -1.24 -14.87
CA ALA A 195 7.28 -0.90 -13.57
C ALA A 195 7.15 -2.02 -12.51
N PRO A 196 6.00 -2.72 -12.36
CA PRO A 196 5.86 -3.82 -11.39
C PRO A 196 6.70 -5.06 -11.72
N LEU A 197 7.18 -5.18 -12.98
CA LEU A 197 7.99 -6.31 -13.44
C LEU A 197 9.49 -6.06 -13.26
N LEU A 198 9.88 -4.82 -13.00
CA LEU A 198 11.28 -4.47 -12.78
C LEU A 198 11.63 -4.74 -11.31
N PRO A 199 12.76 -5.41 -11.04
CA PRO A 199 13.30 -5.45 -9.68
C PRO A 199 13.41 -4.02 -9.16
N SER A 200 13.09 -3.78 -7.89
CA SER A 200 13.39 -2.51 -7.22
C SER A 200 14.91 -2.32 -7.20
N GLY A 201 15.46 -1.83 -8.32
CA GLY A 201 16.86 -2.01 -8.71
C GLY A 201 17.87 -1.36 -7.79
N ARG A 202 17.40 -0.52 -6.87
CA ARG A 202 18.23 0.15 -5.86
C ARG A 202 18.47 -0.70 -4.62
N ILE A 203 17.60 -1.66 -4.32
CA ILE A 203 17.61 -2.41 -3.05
C ILE A 203 17.90 -3.88 -3.25
N GLY A 204 17.61 -4.46 -4.43
CA GLY A 204 17.81 -5.89 -4.70
C GLY A 204 19.17 -6.42 -4.20
N PRO A 205 20.30 -5.86 -4.64
CA PRO A 205 21.62 -6.30 -4.17
C PRO A 205 21.83 -6.16 -2.65
N ALA A 206 21.34 -5.07 -2.05
CA ALA A 206 21.45 -4.84 -0.61
C ALA A 206 20.59 -5.83 0.21
N ARG A 207 19.41 -6.16 -0.30
CA ARG A 207 18.51 -7.17 0.27
C ARG A 207 19.07 -8.58 0.14
N ASP A 208 19.66 -8.91 -1.00
CA ASP A 208 20.32 -10.20 -1.23
C ASP A 208 21.52 -10.37 -0.30
N ALA A 209 22.32 -9.31 -0.13
CA ALA A 209 23.42 -9.28 0.84
C ALA A 209 22.93 -9.46 2.29
N LEU A 210 21.84 -8.78 2.69
CA LEU A 210 21.25 -8.97 4.02
C LEU A 210 20.69 -10.39 4.20
N THR A 211 20.10 -10.97 3.15
CA THR A 211 19.61 -12.36 3.16
C THR A 211 20.76 -13.34 3.39
N ALA A 212 21.84 -13.22 2.62
CA ALA A 212 23.03 -14.07 2.78
C ALA A 212 23.63 -13.94 4.19
N ARG A 213 23.65 -12.71 4.74
CA ARG A 213 24.11 -12.47 6.11
C ARG A 213 23.22 -13.13 7.16
N LEU A 214 21.90 -13.03 7.03
CA LEU A 214 20.96 -13.69 7.95
C LEU A 214 21.08 -15.21 7.90
N GLN A 215 21.28 -15.78 6.72
CA GLN A 215 21.55 -17.22 6.56
C GLN A 215 22.86 -17.64 7.24
N ALA A 216 23.92 -16.83 7.12
CA ALA A 216 25.17 -17.08 7.82
C ALA A 216 25.01 -16.99 9.35
N LEU A 217 24.24 -16.01 9.85
CA LEU A 217 23.92 -15.91 11.28
C LEU A 217 23.12 -17.12 11.78
N ALA A 218 22.15 -17.61 11.00
CA ALA A 218 21.41 -18.82 11.32
C ALA A 218 22.33 -20.05 11.39
N ALA A 219 23.20 -20.22 10.39
CA ALA A 219 24.16 -21.33 10.34
C ALA A 219 25.16 -21.29 11.51
N ALA A 220 25.50 -20.09 12.00
CA ALA A 220 26.35 -19.89 13.17
C ALA A 220 25.60 -20.02 14.51
N GLY A 221 24.31 -20.39 14.52
CA GLY A 221 23.50 -20.53 15.74
C GLY A 221 23.19 -19.20 16.44
N ARG A 222 23.34 -18.06 15.75
CA ARG A 222 23.06 -16.71 16.28
C ARG A 222 21.60 -16.31 16.19
N ILE A 223 20.78 -17.11 15.51
CA ILE A 223 19.32 -16.96 15.42
C ILE A 223 18.69 -18.15 16.13
N THR A 224 17.93 -17.90 17.19
CA THR A 224 17.13 -18.94 17.84
C THR A 224 15.98 -19.32 16.90
N PRO A 225 15.91 -20.58 16.41
CA PRO A 225 14.88 -20.98 15.46
C PRO A 225 13.50 -21.01 16.12
N ALA A 226 12.46 -20.79 15.32
CA ALA A 226 11.09 -21.03 15.76
C ALA A 226 10.91 -22.52 16.05
N ALA A 227 10.00 -22.86 16.96
CA ALA A 227 9.58 -24.24 17.13
C ALA A 227 9.14 -24.82 15.77
N PRO A 228 9.48 -26.10 15.47
CA PRO A 228 9.02 -26.74 14.26
C PRO A 228 7.49 -26.78 14.25
N LEU A 229 6.90 -26.74 13.04
CA LEU A 229 5.47 -26.93 12.91
C LEU A 229 5.11 -28.34 13.39
N PRO A 230 4.05 -28.49 14.21
CA PRO A 230 3.60 -29.83 14.59
C PRO A 230 3.10 -30.60 13.36
N PRO A 231 3.20 -31.94 13.32
CA PRO A 231 2.74 -32.74 12.19
C PRO A 231 1.27 -32.49 11.80
N GLY A 232 0.41 -32.15 12.77
CA GLY A 232 -1.00 -31.83 12.58
C GLY A 232 -1.30 -30.36 12.25
N ALA A 233 -0.31 -29.55 11.84
CA ALA A 233 -0.50 -28.10 11.59
C ALA A 233 -1.44 -27.74 10.43
N THR A 234 -1.90 -28.72 9.68
CA THR A 234 -2.86 -28.57 8.59
C THR A 234 -3.98 -29.60 8.73
N VAL A 235 -5.08 -29.36 8.02
CA VAL A 235 -6.18 -30.33 7.89
C VAL A 235 -6.32 -30.79 6.44
N PRO A 236 -6.76 -32.03 6.18
CA PRO A 236 -7.01 -32.49 4.83
C PRO A 236 -8.01 -31.58 4.08
N GLY A 237 -7.62 -31.08 2.91
CA GLY A 237 -8.43 -30.14 2.12
C GLY A 237 -8.52 -28.72 2.67
N GLY A 238 -7.72 -28.39 3.70
CA GLY A 238 -7.60 -27.04 4.26
C GLY A 238 -6.51 -26.20 3.59
N ALA A 239 -6.45 -24.93 3.96
CA ALA A 239 -5.38 -24.02 3.56
C ALA A 239 -4.03 -24.44 4.16
N ALA A 240 -2.93 -23.99 3.53
CA ALA A 240 -1.59 -24.18 4.07
C ALA A 240 -1.37 -23.35 5.34
N PHE A 241 -0.61 -23.90 6.31
CA PHE A 241 -0.27 -23.19 7.55
C PHE A 241 0.51 -21.90 7.29
N VAL A 242 1.47 -21.97 6.37
CA VAL A 242 2.34 -20.84 6.01
C VAL A 242 1.78 -20.16 4.77
N THR A 243 1.62 -18.84 4.84
CA THR A 243 1.39 -18.00 3.68
C THR A 243 2.73 -17.73 3.00
N PRO A 244 2.92 -18.08 1.71
CA PRO A 244 4.10 -17.70 0.96
C PRO A 244 4.33 -16.20 1.02
N VAL A 245 5.59 -15.76 1.08
CA VAL A 245 5.93 -14.33 1.22
C VAL A 245 5.33 -13.48 0.09
N ALA A 246 5.26 -14.02 -1.13
CA ALA A 246 4.65 -13.33 -2.29
C ALA A 246 3.12 -13.16 -2.17
N ASP A 247 2.46 -14.02 -1.38
CA ASP A 247 1.00 -14.02 -1.17
C ASP A 247 0.61 -13.42 0.19
N PHE A 248 1.59 -12.98 0.98
CA PHE A 248 1.33 -12.38 2.29
C PHE A 248 0.53 -11.08 2.10
N TYR A 249 -0.59 -10.94 2.82
CA TYR A 249 -1.50 -9.82 2.58
C TYR A 249 -0.78 -8.48 2.68
N ARG A 250 -1.17 -7.55 1.80
CA ARG A 250 -0.57 -6.22 1.70
C ARG A 250 -1.65 -5.15 1.72
N ILE A 251 -1.50 -4.24 2.66
CA ILE A 251 -2.22 -2.97 2.73
C ILE A 251 -1.17 -1.87 2.94
N ASP A 252 -1.29 -0.79 2.16
CA ASP A 252 -0.37 0.33 2.14
C ASP A 252 -1.15 1.64 2.06
N THR A 253 -0.71 2.64 2.83
CA THR A 253 -1.05 4.05 2.60
C THR A 253 -0.06 4.72 1.64
N ALA A 254 1.16 4.19 1.57
CA ALA A 254 2.19 4.65 0.66
C ALA A 254 1.79 4.35 -0.78
N LEU A 255 1.76 5.37 -1.64
CA LEU A 255 1.51 5.16 -3.07
C LEU A 255 2.75 4.56 -3.76
N ARG A 256 3.91 4.76 -3.15
CA ARG A 256 5.23 4.26 -3.55
C ARG A 256 5.86 3.46 -2.41
N VAL A 257 6.37 2.27 -2.73
CA VAL A 257 7.13 1.48 -1.75
C VAL A 257 8.47 2.18 -1.45
N PRO A 258 8.76 2.58 -0.20
CA PRO A 258 10.02 3.21 0.14
C PRO A 258 11.24 2.34 -0.21
N ALA A 259 12.23 2.97 -0.84
CA ALA A 259 13.49 2.34 -1.16
C ALA A 259 14.58 2.68 -0.14
N VAL A 260 14.57 1.96 0.98
CA VAL A 260 15.47 2.23 2.11
C VAL A 260 16.82 1.55 1.91
N ASP A 261 17.90 2.34 1.91
CA ASP A 261 19.27 1.81 1.95
C ASP A 261 19.60 1.32 3.37
N PRO A 262 19.87 0.02 3.58
CA PRO A 262 20.14 -0.53 4.90
C PRO A 262 21.39 0.05 5.58
N ALA A 263 22.36 0.56 4.81
CA ALA A 263 23.57 1.16 5.38
C ALA A 263 23.32 2.53 6.02
N SER A 264 22.28 3.25 5.59
CA SER A 264 21.89 4.56 6.15
C SER A 264 20.68 4.48 7.09
N TRP A 265 20.05 3.31 7.20
CA TRP A 265 18.91 3.10 8.08
C TRP A 265 19.31 3.23 9.55
N GLY A 266 18.46 3.90 10.32
CA GLY A 266 18.58 4.01 11.77
C GLY A 266 17.22 4.14 12.45
N LEU A 267 17.15 3.68 13.69
CA LEU A 267 15.99 3.71 14.57
C LEU A 267 16.28 4.56 15.81
N ARG A 268 15.41 5.52 16.12
CA ARG A 268 15.47 6.29 17.37
C ARG A 268 14.36 5.89 18.34
N VAL A 269 14.72 5.50 19.56
CA VAL A 269 13.80 5.30 20.70
C VAL A 269 13.92 6.50 21.63
N HIS A 270 12.82 7.23 21.86
CA HIS A 270 12.85 8.52 22.56
C HIS A 270 11.49 8.88 23.19
N GLY A 271 11.36 10.12 23.68
CA GLY A 271 10.14 10.64 24.29
C GLY A 271 10.16 10.50 25.80
N MET A 272 9.11 9.93 26.38
CA MET A 272 8.97 9.64 27.81
C MET A 272 9.84 8.44 28.21
N VAL A 273 11.15 8.61 28.14
CA VAL A 273 12.17 7.60 28.44
C VAL A 273 13.31 8.20 29.27
N GLY A 274 13.91 7.40 30.15
CA GLY A 274 15.09 7.80 30.90
C GLY A 274 16.38 7.79 30.07
N ARG A 275 16.41 7.05 28.95
CA ARG A 275 17.55 6.96 28.05
C ARG A 275 17.09 6.82 26.60
N GLU A 276 17.44 7.80 25.77
CA GLU A 276 17.24 7.68 24.33
C GLU A 276 18.20 6.65 23.72
N LEU A 277 17.74 5.91 22.72
CA LEU A 277 18.53 4.95 21.96
C LEU A 277 18.55 5.36 20.49
N THR A 278 19.71 5.23 19.85
CA THR A 278 19.85 5.31 18.39
C THR A 278 20.52 4.03 17.92
N LEU A 279 19.85 3.28 17.06
CA LEU A 279 20.27 1.95 16.63
C LEU A 279 20.43 1.91 15.11
N THR A 280 21.57 1.45 14.63
CA THR A 280 21.78 1.09 13.22
C THR A 280 21.32 -0.33 12.94
N LEU A 281 21.27 -0.72 11.66
CA LEU A 281 20.98 -2.12 11.31
C LEU A 281 22.05 -3.07 11.86
N GLU A 282 23.31 -2.64 11.89
CA GLU A 282 24.41 -3.42 12.48
C GLU A 282 24.18 -3.67 13.98
N ASP A 283 23.74 -2.64 14.72
CA ASP A 283 23.43 -2.78 16.14
C ASP A 283 22.29 -3.78 16.38
N LEU A 284 21.29 -3.81 15.49
CA LEU A 284 20.22 -4.80 15.56
C LEU A 284 20.72 -6.22 15.26
N LEU A 285 21.53 -6.40 14.22
CA LEU A 285 22.05 -7.71 13.82
C LEU A 285 23.08 -8.27 14.81
N ALA A 286 23.68 -7.42 15.65
CA ALA A 286 24.59 -7.84 16.71
C ALA A 286 23.85 -8.45 17.93
N ARG A 287 22.55 -8.13 18.09
CA ARG A 287 21.72 -8.61 19.20
C ARG A 287 21.27 -10.06 19.02
N PRO A 288 20.75 -10.72 20.07
CA PRO A 288 20.07 -12.00 19.93
C PRO A 288 18.87 -11.86 18.98
N LEU A 289 18.85 -12.70 17.95
CA LEU A 289 17.77 -12.78 16.98
C LEU A 289 16.94 -14.03 17.24
N VAL A 290 15.62 -13.91 17.11
CA VAL A 290 14.68 -15.02 17.27
C VAL A 290 13.82 -15.16 16.03
N GLN A 291 13.43 -16.39 15.74
CA GLN A 291 12.39 -16.71 14.76
C GLN A 291 11.07 -17.02 15.48
N ARG A 292 9.97 -16.44 15.00
CA ARG A 292 8.62 -16.71 15.54
C ARG A 292 7.62 -16.90 14.42
N TRP A 293 6.75 -17.89 14.55
CA TRP A 293 5.54 -18.02 13.73
C TRP A 293 4.52 -17.01 14.21
N LEU A 294 4.16 -16.03 13.37
CA LEU A 294 3.24 -14.97 13.75
C LEU A 294 2.14 -14.82 12.69
N THR A 295 0.90 -14.70 13.15
CA THR A 295 -0.23 -14.27 12.32
C THR A 295 -0.43 -12.78 12.44
N MET A 296 -0.60 -12.13 11.30
CA MET A 296 -0.98 -10.73 11.21
C MET A 296 -2.35 -10.62 10.55
N ALA A 297 -3.17 -9.69 11.02
CA ALA A 297 -4.47 -9.40 10.42
C ALA A 297 -4.63 -7.88 10.22
N CYS A 298 -5.33 -7.51 9.15
CA CYS A 298 -5.73 -6.13 8.91
C CYS A 298 -7.04 -5.83 9.65
N VAL A 299 -7.16 -4.62 10.17
CA VAL A 299 -8.41 -4.11 10.72
C VAL A 299 -9.51 -4.00 9.65
N SER A 300 -9.12 -3.70 8.40
CA SER A 300 -10.02 -3.64 7.24
C SER A 300 -10.46 -5.01 6.74
N ASN A 301 -10.09 -6.11 7.41
CA ASN A 301 -10.54 -7.43 7.02
C ASN A 301 -12.06 -7.52 7.23
N GLU A 302 -12.79 -7.91 6.18
CA GLU A 302 -14.22 -8.18 6.28
C GLU A 302 -14.49 -9.50 7.01
N VAL A 303 -15.75 -9.75 7.37
CA VAL A 303 -16.18 -11.02 7.93
C VAL A 303 -15.88 -12.15 6.93
N GLY A 304 -15.05 -13.11 7.34
CA GLY A 304 -14.59 -14.19 6.47
C GLY A 304 -13.57 -13.77 5.40
N GLY A 305 -13.03 -12.55 5.49
CA GLY A 305 -12.09 -11.98 4.53
C GLY A 305 -10.67 -12.57 4.58
N GLY A 306 -9.90 -12.25 3.54
CA GLY A 306 -8.55 -12.77 3.31
C GLY A 306 -7.39 -11.90 3.80
N LEU A 307 -7.64 -10.76 4.46
CA LEU A 307 -6.59 -9.84 4.94
C LEU A 307 -5.95 -10.32 6.26
N VAL A 308 -5.49 -11.57 6.25
CA VAL A 308 -4.81 -12.25 7.34
C VAL A 308 -3.81 -13.25 6.74
N SER A 309 -2.60 -13.29 7.29
CA SER A 309 -1.53 -14.18 6.82
C SER A 309 -0.62 -14.58 7.97
N THR A 310 0.02 -15.74 7.80
CA THR A 310 0.91 -16.32 8.81
C THR A 310 2.22 -16.69 8.16
N THR A 311 3.32 -16.24 8.75
CA THR A 311 4.65 -16.66 8.33
C THR A 311 5.62 -16.61 9.50
N ARG A 312 6.85 -17.06 9.26
CA ARG A 312 7.93 -16.95 10.24
C ARG A 312 8.64 -15.62 10.07
N PHE A 313 8.69 -14.83 11.14
CA PHE A 313 9.48 -13.60 11.19
C PHE A 313 10.78 -13.85 11.95
N THR A 314 11.87 -13.22 11.50
CA THR A 314 13.14 -13.18 12.22
C THR A 314 13.40 -11.75 12.67
N GLY A 315 13.75 -11.53 13.93
CA GLY A 315 13.99 -10.19 14.46
C GLY A 315 14.53 -10.15 15.88
N VAL A 316 14.73 -8.93 16.39
CA VAL A 316 15.04 -8.65 17.79
C VAL A 316 13.73 -8.54 18.57
N GLU A 317 13.67 -9.12 19.76
CA GLU A 317 12.50 -9.00 20.64
C GLU A 317 12.33 -7.55 21.12
N LEU A 318 11.14 -7.00 20.92
CA LEU A 318 10.87 -5.59 21.14
C LEU A 318 10.83 -5.24 22.64
N ALA A 319 10.18 -6.06 23.47
CA ALA A 319 10.06 -5.82 24.90
C ALA A 319 11.41 -5.60 25.63
N PRO A 320 12.41 -6.51 25.55
CA PRO A 320 13.70 -6.29 26.20
C PRO A 320 14.46 -5.10 25.62
N LEU A 321 14.37 -4.87 24.30
CA LEU A 321 15.01 -3.72 23.65
C LEU A 321 14.41 -2.38 24.13
N LEU A 322 13.09 -2.30 24.29
CA LEU A 322 12.42 -1.10 24.79
C LEU A 322 12.71 -0.86 26.28
N ALA A 323 12.90 -1.91 27.08
CA ALA A 323 13.27 -1.78 28.49
C ALA A 323 14.62 -1.06 28.67
N GLU A 324 15.55 -1.18 27.71
CA GLU A 324 16.83 -0.44 27.73
C GLU A 324 16.65 1.08 27.69
N ALA A 325 15.55 1.59 27.16
CA ALA A 325 15.26 3.02 27.14
C ALA A 325 14.79 3.54 28.51
N VAL A 326 14.47 2.66 29.47
CA VAL A 326 13.88 3.00 30.77
C VAL A 326 12.59 3.82 30.57
N PRO A 327 11.52 3.24 29.98
CA PRO A 327 10.29 3.97 29.71
C PRO A 327 9.64 4.51 30.99
N ASP A 328 9.11 5.73 30.92
CA ASP A 328 8.29 6.30 31.99
C ASP A 328 7.02 5.45 32.19
N PRO A 329 6.70 5.00 33.41
CA PRO A 329 5.46 4.27 33.69
C PRO A 329 4.17 5.00 33.28
N ALA A 330 4.20 6.33 33.16
CA ALA A 330 3.07 7.14 32.71
C ALA A 330 2.87 7.14 31.18
N ALA A 331 3.80 6.59 30.40
CA ALA A 331 3.64 6.45 28.96
C ALA A 331 2.63 5.32 28.65
N ASP A 332 1.42 5.68 28.24
CA ASP A 332 0.37 4.74 27.82
C ASP A 332 0.38 4.43 26.31
N GLN A 333 1.16 5.18 25.52
CA GLN A 333 1.30 5.03 24.08
C GLN A 333 2.75 4.89 23.65
N VAL A 334 2.99 3.99 22.69
CA VAL A 334 4.18 3.98 21.84
C VAL A 334 3.75 4.43 20.45
N LEU A 335 4.23 5.60 20.03
CA LEU A 335 4.04 6.11 18.68
C LEU A 335 5.24 5.70 17.83
N SER A 336 5.00 4.83 16.86
CA SER A 336 6.02 4.39 15.91
C SER A 336 5.90 5.15 14.60
N THR A 337 7.03 5.45 13.98
CA THR A 337 7.13 6.27 12.77
C THR A 337 7.85 5.52 11.66
N SER A 338 7.26 5.51 10.48
CA SER A 338 7.85 5.00 9.24
C SER A 338 8.69 6.09 8.56
N VAL A 339 9.62 5.69 7.68
CA VAL A 339 10.41 6.59 6.84
C VAL A 339 9.57 7.58 6.02
N ASP A 340 8.31 7.23 5.74
CA ASP A 340 7.35 8.07 5.01
C ASP A 340 6.49 8.98 5.88
N GLY A 341 6.79 9.05 7.18
CA GLY A 341 6.04 9.85 8.14
C GLY A 341 4.72 9.23 8.55
N TRP A 342 4.37 8.05 8.05
CA TRP A 342 3.23 7.29 8.58
C TRP A 342 3.49 6.93 10.05
N THR A 343 2.46 7.05 10.89
CA THR A 343 2.55 6.79 12.32
C THR A 343 1.51 5.79 12.78
N ALA A 344 1.90 4.95 13.74
CA ALA A 344 1.03 3.99 14.43
C ALA A 344 1.15 4.16 15.94
N GLY A 345 0.02 4.38 16.60
CA GLY A 345 -0.08 4.48 18.05
C GLY A 345 -0.51 3.14 18.64
N SER A 346 0.37 2.51 19.41
CA SER A 346 0.06 1.27 20.12
C SER A 346 0.04 1.46 21.64
N PRO A 347 -0.75 0.67 22.40
CA PRO A 347 -0.68 0.67 23.86
C PRO A 347 0.71 0.23 24.32
N ALA A 348 1.34 1.05 25.16
CA ALA A 348 2.73 0.86 25.56
C ALA A 348 2.95 -0.42 26.38
N ASP A 349 1.96 -0.84 27.17
CA ASP A 349 1.98 -2.08 27.94
C ASP A 349 2.01 -3.31 27.02
N LEU A 350 1.23 -3.31 25.95
CA LEU A 350 1.16 -4.44 25.01
C LEU A 350 2.45 -4.60 24.18
N LEU A 351 3.14 -3.51 23.85
CA LEU A 351 4.44 -3.61 23.14
C LEU A 351 5.57 -4.05 24.06
N ARG A 352 5.45 -3.80 25.37
CA ARG A 352 6.43 -4.15 26.38
C ARG A 352 6.16 -5.50 27.04
N ASP A 353 5.05 -6.15 26.72
CA ASP A 353 4.73 -7.49 27.21
C ASP A 353 5.62 -8.55 26.53
N PRO A 354 6.56 -9.18 27.25
CA PRO A 354 7.44 -10.19 26.67
C PRO A 354 6.68 -11.45 26.23
N ALA A 355 5.50 -11.74 26.81
CA ALA A 355 4.72 -12.92 26.47
C ALA A 355 4.10 -12.83 25.06
N ARG A 356 3.91 -11.61 24.52
CA ARG A 356 3.38 -11.41 23.16
C ARG A 356 4.37 -11.75 22.06
N GLY A 357 5.68 -11.71 22.35
CA GLY A 357 6.70 -11.98 21.34
C GLY A 357 6.73 -10.98 20.19
N ALA A 358 6.50 -9.70 20.47
CA ALA A 358 6.63 -8.62 19.50
C ALA A 358 8.08 -8.49 18.99
N LEU A 359 8.26 -8.21 17.70
CA LEU A 359 9.55 -8.17 17.03
C LEU A 359 9.81 -6.84 16.31
N LEU A 360 11.06 -6.38 16.37
CA LEU A 360 11.68 -5.63 15.28
C LEU A 360 12.19 -6.65 14.26
N ALA A 361 11.37 -6.94 13.27
CA ALA A 361 11.64 -7.97 12.27
C ALA A 361 12.52 -7.42 11.14
N VAL A 362 13.49 -8.24 10.71
CA VAL A 362 14.42 -7.99 9.60
C VAL A 362 14.28 -9.02 8.47
N ALA A 363 13.57 -10.12 8.72
CA ALA A 363 13.34 -11.18 7.74
C ALA A 363 11.94 -11.80 7.85
N MET A 364 11.45 -12.29 6.70
CA MET A 364 10.25 -13.11 6.57
C MET A 364 10.65 -14.41 5.86
N ASP A 365 10.33 -15.53 6.50
CA ASP A 365 10.62 -16.90 6.06
C ASP A 365 12.06 -17.13 5.57
N GLY A 366 13.03 -16.73 6.39
CA GLY A 366 14.45 -17.01 6.14
C GLY A 366 15.13 -16.11 5.11
N VAL A 367 14.40 -15.18 4.49
CA VAL A 367 14.97 -14.15 3.61
C VAL A 367 14.73 -12.76 4.19
N ALA A 368 15.61 -11.81 3.87
CA ALA A 368 15.41 -10.42 4.24
C ALA A 368 14.03 -9.92 3.75
N LEU A 369 13.40 -9.06 4.55
CA LEU A 369 12.08 -8.52 4.24
C LEU A 369 12.01 -8.06 2.77
N PRO A 370 10.94 -8.39 2.03
CA PRO A 370 10.65 -7.68 0.78
C PRO A 370 10.43 -6.19 1.05
N PRO A 371 10.76 -5.28 0.12
CA PRO A 371 10.48 -3.86 0.23
C PRO A 371 9.03 -3.58 0.63
N GLU A 372 8.07 -4.27 0.01
CA GLU A 372 6.62 -4.16 0.23
C GLU A 372 6.19 -4.52 1.65
N HIS A 373 7.00 -5.31 2.34
CA HIS A 373 6.77 -5.76 3.71
C HIS A 373 7.67 -5.06 4.73
N GLY A 374 8.34 -3.96 4.35
CA GLY A 374 9.02 -3.08 5.31
C GLY A 374 10.54 -3.23 5.38
N PHE A 375 11.21 -3.70 4.32
CA PHE A 375 12.67 -3.74 4.29
C PHE A 375 13.33 -2.38 4.63
N PRO A 376 14.38 -2.31 5.46
CA PRO A 376 15.07 -3.43 6.10
C PRO A 376 14.46 -3.88 7.43
N VAL A 377 13.65 -3.05 8.08
CA VAL A 377 13.11 -3.32 9.42
C VAL A 377 11.65 -2.90 9.52
N ARG A 378 10.82 -3.76 10.12
CA ARG A 378 9.44 -3.47 10.50
C ARG A 378 9.14 -3.85 11.95
N ILE A 379 8.09 -3.28 12.53
CA ILE A 379 7.48 -3.78 13.75
C ILE A 379 6.45 -4.88 13.40
N VAL A 380 6.42 -5.94 14.19
CA VAL A 380 5.34 -6.95 14.19
C VAL A 380 4.90 -7.20 15.64
N VAL A 381 3.65 -6.89 15.97
CA VAL A 381 3.08 -7.10 17.30
C VAL A 381 1.90 -8.08 17.22
N PRO A 382 2.04 -9.29 17.79
CA PRO A 382 0.93 -10.24 17.84
C PRO A 382 -0.26 -9.70 18.64
N GLY A 383 -1.45 -9.82 18.03
CA GLY A 383 -2.73 -9.53 18.68
C GLY A 383 -3.17 -8.08 18.63
N LEU A 384 -2.44 -7.25 17.91
CA LEU A 384 -2.88 -5.93 17.48
C LEU A 384 -3.05 -5.93 15.96
N TYR A 385 -4.08 -5.23 15.47
CA TYR A 385 -4.26 -5.06 14.04
C TYR A 385 -3.14 -4.19 13.44
N GLY A 386 -2.82 -4.44 12.16
CA GLY A 386 -1.66 -3.81 11.53
C GLY A 386 -1.67 -2.27 11.51
N TYR A 387 -2.85 -1.63 11.54
CA TYR A 387 -2.98 -0.18 11.49
C TYR A 387 -2.42 0.54 12.72
N VAL A 388 -2.34 -0.14 13.86
CA VAL A 388 -1.84 0.43 15.13
C VAL A 388 -0.46 -0.05 15.52
N SER A 389 0.01 -1.18 14.96
CA SER A 389 1.16 -1.90 15.52
C SER A 389 2.20 -2.42 14.53
N ALA A 390 1.93 -2.41 13.22
CA ALA A 390 2.74 -3.14 12.25
C ALA A 390 3.55 -2.23 11.31
N THR A 391 4.19 -1.20 11.88
CA THR A 391 4.94 -0.15 11.16
C THR A 391 6.03 -0.74 10.28
N LYS A 392 5.85 -0.59 8.97
CA LYS A 392 6.85 -0.90 7.94
C LYS A 392 7.88 0.23 7.87
N TRP A 393 9.10 -0.08 7.44
CA TRP A 393 10.18 0.91 7.24
C TRP A 393 10.41 1.79 8.48
N VAL A 394 10.37 1.19 9.67
CA VAL A 394 10.34 1.93 10.93
C VAL A 394 11.65 2.69 11.16
N THR A 395 11.56 3.94 11.59
CA THR A 395 12.70 4.83 11.91
C THR A 395 12.58 5.49 13.29
N GLY A 396 11.39 5.48 13.89
CA GLY A 396 11.15 6.09 15.20
C GLY A 396 10.22 5.28 16.09
N ILE A 397 10.51 5.30 17.39
CA ILE A 397 9.66 4.85 18.49
C ILE A 397 9.68 5.96 19.54
N GLU A 398 8.53 6.60 19.76
CA GLU A 398 8.32 7.65 20.77
C GLU A 398 7.41 7.10 21.87
N PHE A 399 7.91 7.02 23.11
CA PHE A 399 7.06 6.83 24.27
C PHE A 399 6.34 8.14 24.58
N THR A 400 5.01 8.09 24.68
CA THR A 400 4.15 9.27 24.82
C THR A 400 2.82 8.85 25.47
N THR A 401 1.82 9.74 25.44
CA THR A 401 0.46 9.39 25.85
C THR A 401 -0.54 9.54 24.72
N PHE A 402 -1.62 8.76 24.76
CA PHE A 402 -2.76 8.86 23.83
C PHE A 402 -3.48 10.21 23.90
N ALA A 403 -3.32 10.94 25.01
CA ALA A 403 -3.79 12.31 25.18
C ALA A 403 -2.88 13.34 24.48
N ALA A 404 -1.56 13.12 24.45
CA ALA A 404 -0.59 14.06 23.90
C ALA A 404 -0.34 13.90 22.38
N ARG A 405 -0.57 12.71 21.84
CA ARG A 405 -0.33 12.36 20.43
C ARG A 405 -1.44 11.50 19.86
N SER A 406 -1.82 11.81 18.63
CA SER A 406 -2.69 10.97 17.81
C SER A 406 -1.92 10.44 16.61
N ASP A 407 -2.15 9.18 16.25
CA ASP A 407 -1.56 8.56 15.06
C ASP A 407 -2.36 8.84 13.79
N TYR A 408 -1.83 8.36 12.66
CA TYR A 408 -2.37 8.56 11.32
C TYR A 408 -3.86 8.19 11.19
N TRP A 409 -4.29 7.10 11.82
CA TRP A 409 -5.64 6.56 11.65
C TRP A 409 -6.62 7.11 12.67
N ARG A 410 -6.19 7.38 13.91
CA ARG A 410 -7.05 8.01 14.92
C ARG A 410 -7.52 9.41 14.52
N VAL A 411 -6.69 10.21 13.83
CA VAL A 411 -7.13 11.51 13.29
C VAL A 411 -8.09 11.38 12.08
N ARG A 412 -8.35 10.16 11.61
CA ARG A 412 -9.22 9.80 10.47
C ARG A 412 -10.40 8.92 10.89
N GLY A 413 -10.81 9.04 12.16
CA GLY A 413 -12.04 8.43 12.65
C GLY A 413 -11.96 6.94 13.02
N TRP A 414 -10.76 6.34 13.05
CA TRP A 414 -10.60 4.98 13.58
C TRP A 414 -10.62 4.97 15.10
N ASP A 415 -11.18 3.89 15.65
CA ASP A 415 -11.20 3.64 17.09
C ASP A 415 -9.77 3.53 17.65
N PRO A 416 -9.59 3.86 18.94
CA PRO A 416 -8.35 3.62 19.65
C PRO A 416 -7.91 2.15 19.53
N PRO A 417 -6.59 1.88 19.61
CA PRO A 417 -6.08 0.51 19.52
C PRO A 417 -6.72 -0.40 20.58
N GLY A 418 -7.21 -1.55 20.13
CA GLY A 418 -7.76 -2.61 20.96
C GLY A 418 -7.21 -3.99 20.61
N PRO A 419 -7.50 -5.00 21.43
CA PRO A 419 -7.15 -6.38 21.13
C PRO A 419 -7.83 -6.84 19.84
N MET A 420 -7.17 -7.72 19.11
CA MET A 420 -7.74 -8.36 17.94
C MET A 420 -8.98 -9.18 18.30
N GLU A 421 -10.05 -9.01 17.52
CA GLU A 421 -11.30 -9.78 17.66
C GLU A 421 -11.09 -11.26 17.32
N THR A 422 -11.87 -12.14 17.94
CA THR A 422 -11.93 -13.55 17.56
C THR A 422 -12.65 -13.69 16.23
N ALA A 423 -12.00 -14.30 15.24
CA ALA A 423 -12.52 -14.38 13.89
C ALA A 423 -12.26 -15.74 13.25
N SER A 424 -13.07 -16.05 12.25
CA SER A 424 -12.98 -17.27 11.45
C SER A 424 -13.34 -16.99 10.00
N ARG A 425 -12.95 -17.90 9.11
CA ARG A 425 -13.41 -17.95 7.72
C ARG A 425 -13.61 -19.39 7.28
N ILE A 426 -14.49 -19.56 6.31
CA ILE A 426 -14.65 -20.79 5.53
C ILE A 426 -13.75 -20.65 4.30
N ASP A 427 -12.90 -21.63 4.03
CA ASP A 427 -12.00 -21.67 2.88
C ASP A 427 -12.54 -22.59 1.77
N THR A 428 -13.08 -23.74 2.15
CA THR A 428 -13.71 -24.72 1.25
C THR A 428 -15.06 -25.17 1.83
N PRO A 429 -16.10 -25.34 1.01
CA PRO A 429 -16.16 -25.07 -0.43
C PRO A 429 -16.20 -23.56 -0.76
N ALA A 430 -15.89 -23.21 -2.00
CA ALA A 430 -16.05 -21.84 -2.51
C ALA A 430 -17.52 -21.40 -2.43
N ALA A 431 -17.74 -20.08 -2.32
CA ALA A 431 -19.10 -19.54 -2.37
C ALA A 431 -19.79 -19.92 -3.69
N PHE A 432 -21.05 -20.34 -3.60
CA PHE A 432 -21.90 -20.82 -4.70
C PHE A 432 -21.41 -22.09 -5.40
N ALA A 433 -20.48 -22.84 -4.80
CA ALA A 433 -20.02 -24.10 -5.37
C ALA A 433 -21.12 -25.17 -5.36
N GLY A 434 -21.12 -26.01 -6.40
CA GLY A 434 -21.81 -27.29 -6.43
C GLY A 434 -20.94 -28.37 -5.78
N VAL A 435 -21.46 -29.09 -4.78
CA VAL A 435 -20.76 -30.18 -4.09
C VAL A 435 -21.60 -31.45 -4.09
N PRO A 436 -21.00 -32.65 -4.15
CA PRO A 436 -21.76 -33.90 -4.11
C PRO A 436 -22.55 -34.06 -2.80
N ALA A 437 -23.75 -34.65 -2.89
CA ALA A 437 -24.56 -35.02 -1.73
C ALA A 437 -23.91 -36.04 -0.79
N GLY A 438 -24.38 -36.04 0.46
CA GLY A 438 -23.86 -36.84 1.56
C GLY A 438 -22.81 -36.06 2.35
N ARG A 439 -21.60 -36.61 2.44
CA ARG A 439 -20.53 -36.06 3.29
C ARG A 439 -19.85 -34.85 2.65
N VAL A 440 -20.34 -33.66 2.96
CA VAL A 440 -19.76 -32.38 2.55
C VAL A 440 -18.66 -31.97 3.53
N VAL A 441 -17.42 -31.90 3.03
CA VAL A 441 -16.27 -31.42 3.81
C VAL A 441 -16.21 -29.90 3.75
N VAL A 442 -16.19 -29.28 4.93
CA VAL A 442 -16.01 -27.83 5.09
C VAL A 442 -14.69 -27.61 5.81
N THR A 443 -13.83 -26.77 5.25
CA THR A 443 -12.56 -26.39 5.87
C THR A 443 -12.44 -24.90 5.98
N GLY A 444 -11.60 -24.45 6.90
CA GLY A 444 -11.35 -23.04 7.07
C GLY A 444 -10.19 -22.74 8.00
N THR A 445 -10.10 -21.46 8.35
CA THR A 445 -9.07 -20.92 9.22
C THR A 445 -9.72 -20.04 10.29
N ALA A 446 -9.22 -20.07 11.51
CA ALA A 446 -9.67 -19.23 12.63
C ALA A 446 -8.50 -18.61 13.38
N TRP A 447 -8.68 -17.45 14.00
CA TRP A 447 -7.63 -16.75 14.73
C TRP A 447 -8.20 -15.87 15.84
N ALA A 448 -7.45 -15.78 16.94
CA ALA A 448 -7.71 -14.89 18.07
C ALA A 448 -6.36 -14.58 18.72
N VAL A 449 -5.51 -13.81 18.06
CA VAL A 449 -4.12 -13.60 18.50
C VAL A 449 -4.10 -12.60 19.67
N PRO A 450 -3.32 -12.81 20.76
CA PRO A 450 -2.46 -13.96 21.05
C PRO A 450 -3.16 -15.06 21.88
N ARG A 451 -4.49 -14.99 22.06
CA ARG A 451 -5.29 -15.92 22.89
C ARG A 451 -5.32 -17.34 22.33
N GLY A 452 -5.30 -17.50 21.01
CA GLY A 452 -5.46 -18.79 20.31
C GLY A 452 -6.93 -19.24 20.20
N ILE A 453 -7.16 -20.32 19.44
CA ILE A 453 -8.50 -20.88 19.17
C ILE A 453 -8.67 -22.22 19.88
N SER A 454 -9.73 -22.35 20.68
CA SER A 454 -10.06 -23.57 21.42
C SER A 454 -11.13 -24.43 20.73
N ARG A 455 -12.05 -23.81 19.98
CA ARG A 455 -13.18 -24.49 19.34
C ARG A 455 -13.61 -23.78 18.06
N VAL A 456 -14.03 -24.54 17.05
CA VAL A 456 -14.75 -24.01 15.89
C VAL A 456 -15.98 -24.88 15.67
N GLU A 457 -17.10 -24.24 15.41
CA GLU A 457 -18.37 -24.90 15.13
C GLU A 457 -18.90 -24.46 13.75
N VAL A 458 -19.61 -25.37 13.08
CA VAL A 458 -20.18 -25.16 11.75
C VAL A 458 -21.66 -25.59 11.73
N THR A 459 -22.51 -24.82 11.06
CA THR A 459 -23.92 -25.15 10.77
C THR A 459 -24.18 -25.02 9.26
N ALA A 460 -25.18 -25.74 8.74
CA ALA A 460 -25.66 -25.62 7.35
C ALA A 460 -26.91 -24.72 7.21
N GLY A 461 -27.28 -23.97 8.25
CA GLY A 461 -28.45 -23.09 8.28
C GLY A 461 -29.59 -23.59 9.17
N ASP A 462 -29.37 -24.67 9.91
CA ASP A 462 -30.22 -25.14 11.01
C ASP A 462 -29.63 -24.72 12.37
N ASP A 463 -30.38 -24.95 13.44
CA ASP A 463 -29.92 -24.65 14.82
C ASP A 463 -28.86 -25.65 15.35
N ARG A 464 -28.42 -26.60 14.51
CA ARG A 464 -27.47 -27.65 14.90
C ARG A 464 -26.04 -27.27 14.51
N TRP A 465 -25.24 -26.99 15.52
CA TRP A 465 -23.81 -26.75 15.38
C TRP A 465 -23.03 -28.06 15.48
N VAL A 466 -22.12 -28.28 14.54
CA VAL A 466 -21.19 -29.42 14.49
C VAL A 466 -19.80 -28.94 14.85
N ASP A 467 -19.14 -29.64 15.77
CA ASP A 467 -17.75 -29.35 16.15
C ASP A 467 -16.79 -29.70 15.00
N ALA A 468 -15.88 -28.78 14.71
CA ALA A 468 -14.80 -29.00 13.76
C ALA A 468 -13.59 -29.66 14.45
N GLU A 469 -12.93 -30.54 13.72
CA GLU A 469 -11.57 -30.96 14.00
C GLU A 469 -10.63 -29.76 13.82
N LEU A 470 -9.75 -29.53 14.79
CA LEU A 470 -8.79 -28.42 14.76
C LEU A 470 -7.38 -28.94 14.53
N ALA A 471 -6.65 -28.32 13.61
CA ALA A 471 -5.22 -28.55 13.42
C ALA A 471 -4.43 -28.25 14.70
N ASP A 472 -3.26 -28.86 14.86
CA ASP A 472 -2.28 -28.46 15.88
C ASP A 472 -1.67 -27.10 15.51
N VAL A 473 -1.16 -26.37 16.51
CA VAL A 473 -0.44 -25.11 16.27
C VAL A 473 0.79 -25.03 17.18
N PRO A 474 1.82 -24.26 16.80
CA PRO A 474 2.89 -23.92 17.73
C PRO A 474 2.31 -23.32 19.03
N ALA A 475 2.98 -23.59 20.15
CA ALA A 475 2.56 -23.05 21.44
C ALA A 475 2.57 -21.50 21.45
N GLY A 476 1.70 -20.90 22.27
CA GLY A 476 1.69 -19.46 22.54
C GLY A 476 0.57 -18.66 21.89
N GLY A 477 -0.36 -19.28 21.16
CA GLY A 477 -1.61 -18.63 20.69
C GLY A 477 -1.40 -17.49 19.67
N VAL A 478 -0.18 -17.31 19.17
CA VAL A 478 0.19 -16.21 18.27
C VAL A 478 -0.02 -16.50 16.78
N THR A 479 -0.62 -17.64 16.45
CA THR A 479 -0.91 -18.06 15.07
C THR A 479 -2.39 -18.33 14.84
N TRP A 480 -2.81 -18.30 13.59
CA TRP A 480 -4.07 -18.86 13.15
C TRP A 480 -4.10 -20.38 13.31
N ARG A 481 -5.29 -20.97 13.20
CA ARG A 481 -5.54 -22.39 13.37
C ARG A 481 -6.49 -22.87 12.27
N MET A 482 -6.08 -23.91 11.55
CA MET A 482 -6.93 -24.55 10.54
C MET A 482 -7.98 -25.42 11.21
N TRP A 483 -9.12 -25.57 10.56
CA TRP A 483 -10.21 -26.43 11.05
C TRP A 483 -10.91 -27.15 9.90
N ARG A 484 -11.52 -28.29 10.21
CA ARG A 484 -12.25 -29.15 9.28
C ARG A 484 -13.51 -29.72 9.95
N ALA A 485 -14.63 -29.64 9.26
CA ALA A 485 -15.89 -30.25 9.67
C ALA A 485 -16.46 -31.10 8.53
N GLU A 486 -17.22 -32.13 8.88
CA GLU A 486 -17.99 -32.93 7.93
C GLU A 486 -19.47 -32.75 8.23
N LEU A 487 -20.23 -32.34 7.21
CA LEU A 487 -21.67 -32.17 7.28
C LEU A 487 -22.34 -33.22 6.39
N ASP A 488 -23.33 -33.93 6.91
CA ASP A 488 -24.14 -34.86 6.11
C ASP A 488 -25.35 -34.10 5.55
N LEU A 489 -25.29 -33.77 4.26
CA LEU A 489 -26.25 -32.89 3.60
C LEU A 489 -26.91 -33.61 2.40
N PRO A 490 -28.25 -33.77 2.39
CA PRO A 490 -28.96 -34.23 1.20
C PRO A 490 -28.94 -33.15 0.09
N PRO A 491 -29.30 -33.49 -1.17
CA PRO A 491 -29.39 -32.51 -2.25
C PRO A 491 -30.26 -31.31 -1.87
N GLY A 492 -29.76 -30.09 -2.09
CA GLY A 492 -30.41 -28.87 -1.64
C GLY A 492 -29.48 -27.65 -1.60
N GLY A 493 -30.05 -26.47 -1.34
CA GLY A 493 -29.29 -25.25 -1.11
C GLY A 493 -29.05 -25.00 0.38
N TYR A 494 -27.81 -24.73 0.77
CA TYR A 494 -27.43 -24.52 2.17
C TYR A 494 -26.64 -23.23 2.35
N THR A 495 -26.77 -22.63 3.53
CA THR A 495 -25.90 -21.52 3.97
C THR A 495 -25.01 -22.03 5.10
N VAL A 496 -23.81 -22.45 4.73
CA VAL A 496 -22.81 -22.92 5.69
C VAL A 496 -22.26 -21.73 6.45
N THR A 497 -22.36 -21.76 7.78
CA THR A 497 -21.88 -20.69 8.67
C THR A 497 -20.92 -21.30 9.69
N CYS A 498 -19.84 -20.60 10.04
CA CYS A 498 -18.96 -21.03 11.14
C CYS A 498 -18.77 -19.95 12.20
N ARG A 499 -18.37 -20.38 13.41
CA ARG A 499 -17.98 -19.50 14.51
C ARG A 499 -16.81 -20.11 15.26
N ALA A 500 -15.90 -19.28 15.76
CA ALA A 500 -14.80 -19.71 16.60
C ALA A 500 -15.01 -19.33 18.07
N THR A 501 -14.42 -20.10 18.98
CA THR A 501 -14.26 -19.76 20.40
C THR A 501 -12.76 -19.67 20.68
N ASP A 502 -12.32 -18.60 21.30
CA ASP A 502 -10.93 -18.45 21.70
C ASP A 502 -10.59 -19.25 22.97
N SER A 503 -9.31 -19.31 23.33
CA SER A 503 -8.86 -20.04 24.52
C SER A 503 -9.32 -19.42 25.85
N ASP A 504 -9.81 -18.18 25.83
CA ASP A 504 -10.38 -17.51 27.00
C ASP A 504 -11.89 -17.80 27.14
N GLY A 505 -12.47 -18.57 26.20
CA GLY A 505 -13.88 -18.96 26.20
C GLY A 505 -14.81 -17.95 25.54
N VAL A 506 -14.27 -16.92 24.89
CA VAL A 506 -15.07 -15.91 24.19
C VAL A 506 -15.46 -16.43 22.81
N VAL A 507 -16.76 -16.53 22.58
CA VAL A 507 -17.33 -16.94 21.28
C VAL A 507 -17.37 -15.74 20.34
N GLN A 508 -16.98 -15.96 19.09
CA GLN A 508 -17.11 -14.99 18.00
C GLN A 508 -18.55 -14.44 17.92
N THR A 509 -18.70 -13.12 18.00
CA THR A 509 -20.01 -12.47 18.01
C THR A 509 -20.74 -12.64 16.68
N ALA A 510 -22.05 -12.86 16.76
CA ALA A 510 -22.94 -12.86 15.60
C ALA A 510 -23.36 -11.45 15.15
N GLU A 511 -23.11 -10.44 15.98
CA GLU A 511 -23.38 -9.05 15.66
C GLU A 511 -22.52 -8.61 14.47
N ARG A 512 -23.18 -8.17 13.39
CA ARG A 512 -22.49 -7.71 12.18
C ARG A 512 -22.10 -6.24 12.30
N ARG A 513 -20.81 -5.99 12.12
CA ARG A 513 -20.24 -4.64 12.06
C ARG A 513 -19.28 -4.55 10.87
N SER A 514 -19.35 -3.45 10.13
CA SER A 514 -18.37 -3.13 9.09
C SER A 514 -17.01 -2.82 9.72
N PRO A 515 -15.89 -2.92 8.98
CA PRO A 515 -14.58 -2.61 9.53
C PRO A 515 -14.45 -1.21 10.15
N LEU A 516 -14.98 -0.14 9.56
CA LEU A 516 -14.89 1.20 10.17
C LEU A 516 -16.05 1.42 11.18
N PRO A 517 -15.81 1.95 12.40
CA PRO A 517 -14.56 2.53 12.93
C PRO A 517 -13.58 1.56 13.63
N GLY A 518 -14.01 0.31 13.90
CA GLY A 518 -13.26 -0.68 14.69
C GLY A 518 -12.72 -1.83 13.84
N ALA A 519 -13.09 -3.08 14.15
CA ALA A 519 -12.84 -4.24 13.28
C ALA A 519 -14.16 -4.89 12.87
N ALA A 520 -14.19 -5.59 11.73
CA ALA A 520 -15.40 -6.28 11.31
C ALA A 520 -15.76 -7.41 12.29
N THR A 521 -17.04 -7.54 12.58
CA THR A 521 -17.59 -8.62 13.41
C THR A 521 -18.76 -9.29 12.72
N GLY A 522 -19.06 -10.51 13.12
CA GLY A 522 -20.13 -11.34 12.57
C GLY A 522 -19.66 -12.75 12.25
N LEU A 523 -20.62 -13.61 11.92
CA LEU A 523 -20.34 -14.99 11.52
C LEU A 523 -20.12 -15.06 10.01
N PRO A 524 -18.99 -15.62 9.53
CA PRO A 524 -18.78 -15.90 8.12
C PRO A 524 -19.75 -16.98 7.64
N SER A 525 -20.29 -16.77 6.44
CA SER A 525 -21.22 -17.70 5.81
C SER A 525 -20.94 -17.85 4.32
N ARG A 526 -21.13 -19.05 3.77
CA ARG A 526 -21.08 -19.32 2.32
C ARG A 526 -22.31 -20.12 1.90
N THR A 527 -22.94 -19.69 0.82
CA THR A 527 -24.03 -20.44 0.18
C THR A 527 -23.44 -21.52 -0.73
N VAL A 528 -23.97 -22.74 -0.67
CA VAL A 528 -23.53 -23.89 -1.47
C VAL A 528 -24.74 -24.65 -2.00
N THR A 529 -24.57 -25.32 -3.14
CA THR A 529 -25.58 -26.22 -3.69
C THR A 529 -25.07 -27.65 -3.61
N VAL A 530 -25.82 -28.50 -2.93
CA VAL A 530 -25.54 -29.93 -2.83
C VAL A 530 -26.31 -30.64 -3.93
N VAL A 531 -25.61 -31.37 -4.80
CA VAL A 531 -26.15 -32.01 -6.02
C VAL A 531 -26.06 -33.52 -6.00
#